data_AF-A0A379TEF1-F1
#
_entry.id   AF-A0A379TEF1-F1
#
_cell.length_a   1.000
_cell.length_b   1.000
_cell.length_c   1.000
_cell.angle_alpha   90.00
_cell.angle_beta   90.00
_cell.angle_gamma   90.00
#
_symmetry.space_group_name_H-M   'P 1'
#
loop_
_entity.id
_entity.type
_entity.pdbx_description
1 polymer ?
#
loop_
_entity_poly.entity_id
_entity_poly.type
_entity_poly.pdbx_seq_one_letter_code
_entity_poly.pdbx_strand_id
1 'polypeptide(L)' 'MARHPRWTLSQVTELFEKPLLELLFEAQQIHRQHFDPKQIQVSTLLSIKNWCLPGRL' A
#
# COMPACT_ATOMS: atom_id res chain seq x y z
N MET A 1 -1.61 -1.68 25.65
CA MET A 1 -1.61 -1.51 24.18
C MET A 1 -0.17 -1.38 23.74
N ALA A 2 0.33 -2.29 22.90
CA ALA A 2 1.69 -2.21 22.39
C ALA A 2 1.80 -1.01 21.43
N ARG A 3 2.83 -0.17 21.62
CA ARG A 3 3.08 0.97 20.73
C ARG A 3 3.84 0.46 19.52
N HIS A 4 3.21 0.50 18.35
CA HIS A 4 3.90 0.20 17.10
C HIS A 4 4.96 1.27 16.83
N PRO A 5 6.18 0.87 16.43
CA PRO A 5 7.20 1.82 15.99
C PRO A 5 6.63 2.66 14.83
N ARG A 6 6.87 3.97 14.88
CA ARG A 6 6.49 4.88 13.81
C ARG A 6 7.61 4.94 12.78
N TRP A 7 7.21 4.97 11.52
CA TRP A 7 8.13 5.22 10.41
C TRP A 7 8.61 6.67 10.42
N THR A 8 9.89 6.87 10.13
CA THR A 8 10.47 8.17 9.82
C THR A 8 10.47 8.43 8.32
N LEU A 9 10.61 9.70 7.92
CA LEU A 9 10.73 10.04 6.50
C LEU A 9 11.93 9.34 5.84
N SER A 10 13.10 9.34 6.52
CA SER A 10 14.32 8.68 6.01
C SER A 10 14.09 7.20 5.70
N GLN A 11 13.46 6.48 6.62
CA GLN A 11 13.19 5.04 6.45
C GLN A 11 12.28 4.75 5.26
N VAL A 12 11.32 5.64 4.99
CA VAL A 12 10.45 5.51 3.81
C VAL A 12 11.22 5.86 2.54
N THR A 13 12.01 6.94 2.54
CA THR A 13 12.85 7.33 1.40
C THR A 13 13.81 6.21 0.99
N GLU A 14 14.43 5.53 1.96
CA GLU A 14 15.30 4.37 1.71
C GLU A 14 14.58 3.27 0.93
N LEU A 15 13.29 3.02 1.17
CA LEU A 15 12.51 2.05 0.40
C LEU A 15 12.32 2.47 -1.06
N PHE A 16 12.11 3.76 -1.32
CA PHE A 16 11.97 4.30 -2.67
C PHE A 16 13.29 4.27 -3.46
N GLU A 17 14.43 4.30 -2.77
CA GLU A 17 15.76 4.25 -3.37
C GLU A 17 16.27 2.81 -3.58
N LYS A 18 15.59 1.79 -3.03
CA LYS A 18 15.96 0.38 -3.23
C LYS A 18 15.87 -0.04 -4.70
N PRO A 19 16.77 -0.94 -5.17
CA PRO A 19 16.59 -1.61 -6.45
C PRO A 19 15.23 -2.29 -6.54
N LEU A 20 14.49 -2.03 -7.62
CA LEU A 20 13.09 -2.46 -7.75
C LEU A 20 12.88 -3.96 -7.50
N LEU A 21 13.76 -4.81 -8.02
CA LEU A 21 13.62 -6.27 -7.88
C LEU A 21 13.85 -6.75 -6.44
N GLU A 22 14.75 -6.09 -5.70
CA GLU A 22 14.97 -6.38 -4.28
C GLU A 22 13.76 -5.96 -3.44
N LEU A 23 13.23 -4.75 -3.71
CA LEU A 23 12.03 -4.25 -3.05
C LEU A 23 10.82 -5.16 -3.31
N LEU A 24 10.62 -5.60 -4.56
CA LEU A 24 9.53 -6.52 -4.91
C LEU A 24 9.67 -7.86 -4.21
N PHE A 25 10.88 -8.41 -4.12
CA PHE A 25 11.12 -9.66 -3.41
C PHE A 25 10.78 -9.54 -1.92
N GLU A 26 11.28 -8.49 -1.25
CA GLU A 26 10.98 -8.21 0.16
C GLU A 26 9.48 -8.00 0.39
N ALA A 27 8.81 -7.23 -0.46
CA ALA A 27 7.37 -6.99 -0.38
C ALA A 27 6.57 -8.29 -0.49
N GLN A 28 6.96 -9.19 -1.40
CA GLN A 28 6.31 -10.51 -1.52
C GLN A 28 6.53 -11.38 -0.29
N GLN A 29 7.72 -11.37 0.32
CA GLN A 29 7.98 -12.10 1.56
C GLN A 29 7.07 -11.59 2.69
N ILE A 30 7.00 -10.28 2.89
CA ILE A 30 6.15 -9.67 3.93
C ILE A 30 4.67 -9.94 3.66
N HIS A 31 4.21 -9.83 2.40
CA HIS A 31 2.82 -10.12 2.06
C HIS A 31 2.42 -11.57 2.41
N ARG A 32 3.28 -12.55 2.10
CA ARG A 32 3.03 -13.98 2.41
C ARG A 32 3.06 -14.30 3.90
N GLN A 33 3.75 -13.50 4.70
CA GLN A 33 3.76 -13.65 6.17
C GLN A 33 2.44 -13.21 6.81
N HIS A 34 1.71 -12.28 6.18
CA HIS A 34 0.52 -11.65 6.77
C HIS A 34 -0.79 -12.01 6.05
N PHE A 35 -0.74 -12.44 4.79
CA PHE A 35 -1.90 -12.72 3.95
C PHE A 35 -1.76 -14.05 3.22
N ASP A 36 -2.89 -14.74 2.97
CA ASP A 36 -2.89 -15.91 2.10
C ASP A 36 -2.56 -15.48 0.66
N PRO A 37 -1.45 -15.95 0.06
CA PRO A 37 -1.05 -15.55 -1.28
C PRO A 37 -2.02 -15.98 -2.39
N LYS A 38 -2.98 -16.85 -2.09
CA LYS A 38 -3.98 -17.34 -3.05
C LYS A 38 -5.31 -16.62 -2.91
N GLN A 39 -5.46 -15.72 -1.93
CA GLN A 39 -6.68 -14.95 -1.71
C GLN A 39 -6.52 -13.53 -2.23
N ILE A 40 -7.57 -13.02 -2.87
CA ILE A 40 -7.65 -11.64 -3.35
C ILE A 40 -8.97 -11.05 -2.86
N GLN A 41 -8.90 -9.86 -2.28
CA GLN A 41 -10.09 -9.08 -1.93
C GLN A 41 -10.72 -8.51 -3.22
N VAL A 42 -12.02 -8.75 -3.40
CA VAL A 42 -12.81 -8.13 -4.47
C VAL A 42 -13.83 -7.17 -3.86
N SER A 43 -13.93 -5.95 -4.40
CA SER A 43 -14.89 -4.95 -3.94
C SER A 43 -15.45 -4.20 -5.14
N THR A 44 -16.77 -4.06 -5.21
CA THR A 44 -17.46 -3.32 -6.26
C THR A 44 -17.89 -1.96 -5.72
N LEU A 45 -17.33 -0.90 -6.29
CA LEU A 45 -17.75 0.46 -5.99
C LEU A 45 -18.91 0.86 -6.92
N LEU A 46 -20.03 1.30 -6.34
CA LEU A 46 -21.13 1.90 -7.08
C LEU A 46 -21.15 3.40 -6.85
N SER A 47 -21.05 4.17 -7.93
CA SER A 47 -21.28 5.61 -7.86
C SER A 47 -22.79 5.90 -7.89
N ILE A 48 -23.37 6.13 -6.71
CA ILE A 48 -24.82 6.37 -6.54
C ILE A 48 -25.20 7.82 -6.92
N LYS A 49 -24.23 8.75 -7.00
CA LYS A 49 -24.44 10.13 -7.46
C LYS A 49 -23.14 10.74 -7.99
N ASN A 50 -23.09 10.98 -9.30
CA ASN A 50 -21.98 11.67 -9.95
C ASN A 50 -22.22 13.18 -9.82
N TRP A 51 -21.70 13.80 -8.77
CA TRP A 51 -21.69 15.25 -8.72
C TRP A 51 -20.42 15.75 -9.43
N CYS A 52 -20.59 16.64 -10.41
CA CYS A 52 -19.46 17.33 -11.01
C CYS A 52 -18.79 18.18 -9.93
N LEU A 53 -17.61 17.75 -9.51
CA LEU A 53 -16.68 18.52 -8.69
C LEU A 53 -15.93 19.49 -9.62
N PRO A 54 -16.11 20.82 -9.52
CA PRO A 54 -15.20 21.74 -10.17
C PRO A 54 -13.89 21.74 -9.38
N GLY A 55 -13.02 20.78 -9.70
CA GLY A 55 -11.62 20.85 -9.30
C GLY A 55 -11.00 22.04 -10.02
N ARG A 56 -10.56 23.04 -9.25
CA ARG A 56 -9.76 24.15 -9.78
C ARG A 56 -8.53 23.59 -10.49
N LEU A 57 -8.37 23.98 -11.75
CA LEU A 57 -7.04 24.12 -12.36
C LEU A 57 -6.25 25.17 -11.58
#